data_AF-A0A126RDZ8-F1
#
_entry.id   AF-A0A126RDZ8-F1
#
_cell.length_a   1.000
_cell.length_b   1.000
_cell.length_c   1.000
_cell.angle_alpha   90.00
_cell.angle_beta   90.00
_cell.angle_gamma   90.00
#
_symmetry.space_group_name_H-M   'P 1'
#
loop_
_entity.id
_entity.type
_entity.pdbx_description
1 polymer ?
#
loop_
_entity_poly.entity_id
_entity_poly.type
_entity_poly.pdbx_seq_one_letter_code
_entity_poly.pdbx_strand_id
1 'polypeptide(L)' 'MDENMTALILRVIERAPQWLRHDLESKDASVRRRAEETLAAMIADALGNGTAENSVE' A
#
# COMPACT_ATOMS: atom_id res chain seq x y z
N MET A 1 15.00 3.67 9.02
CA MET A 1 13.94 2.93 8.30
C MET A 1 14.38 1.49 8.26
N ASP A 2 13.56 0.56 8.72
CA ASP A 2 13.89 -0.88 8.70
C ASP A 2 13.86 -1.40 7.25
N GLU A 3 14.85 -2.19 6.84
CA GLU A 3 14.92 -2.79 5.50
C GLU A 3 13.72 -3.72 5.24
N ASN A 4 13.22 -4.40 6.29
CA ASN A 4 12.03 -5.24 6.23
C ASN A 4 10.76 -4.42 5.95
N MET A 5 10.65 -3.24 6.57
CA MET A 5 9.50 -2.35 6.35
C MET A 5 9.47 -1.80 4.92
N THR A 6 10.65 -1.48 4.37
CA THR A 6 10.78 -1.05 2.97
C THR A 6 10.36 -2.16 2.00
N ALA A 7 10.79 -3.40 2.26
CA ALA A 7 10.40 -4.56 1.45
C ALA A 7 8.89 -4.84 1.48
N LEU A 8 8.25 -4.70 2.65
CA LEU A 8 6.79 -4.82 2.80
C LEU A 8 6.04 -3.76 1.99
N ILE A 9 6.46 -2.50 2.07
CA ILE A 9 5.84 -1.39 1.31
C ILE A 9 5.99 -1.64 -0.20
N LEU A 10 7.18 -2.03 -0.66
CA LEU A 10 7.42 -2.35 -2.07
C LEU A 10 6.50 -3.48 -2.56
N ARG A 11 6.32 -4.54 -1.77
CA ARG A 11 5.42 -5.64 -2.11
C ARG A 11 3.94 -5.21 -2.18
N VAL A 12 3.53 -4.19 -1.44
CA VAL A 12 2.19 -3.59 -1.57
C VAL A 12 2.08 -2.81 -2.87
N ILE A 13 3.08 -1.99 -3.19
CA ILE A 13 3.11 -1.18 -4.41
C ILE A 13 3.15 -2.06 -5.67
N GLU A 14 3.89 -3.16 -5.65
CA GLU A 14 3.91 -4.14 -6.75
C GLU A 14 2.53 -4.75 -7.01
N ARG A 15 1.82 -5.10 -5.94
CA ARG A 15 0.47 -5.70 -5.99
C ARG A 15 -0.66 -4.67 -6.17
N ALA A 16 -0.33 -3.37 -6.22
CA ALA A 16 -1.33 -2.33 -6.43
C ALA A 16 -2.11 -2.58 -7.74
N PRO A 17 -3.45 -2.51 -7.73
CA PRO A 17 -4.25 -2.66 -8.94
C PRO A 17 -3.94 -1.59 -10.00
N GLN A 18 -4.16 -1.91 -11.28
CA GLN A 18 -3.88 -0.96 -12.36
C GLN A 18 -4.77 0.29 -12.31
N TRP A 19 -6.03 0.14 -11.88
CA TRP A 19 -6.93 1.28 -11.69
C TRP A 19 -6.39 2.26 -10.63
N LEU A 20 -5.72 1.75 -9.58
CA LEU A 20 -5.16 2.57 -8.52
C LEU A 20 -3.99 3.42 -9.03
N ARG A 21 -3.14 2.84 -9.88
CA ARG A 21 -2.06 3.59 -10.55
C ARG A 21 -2.62 4.68 -11.45
N HIS A 22 -3.67 4.37 -12.22
CA HIS A 22 -4.34 5.34 -13.07
C HIS A 22 -4.94 6.51 -12.26
N ASP A 23 -5.60 6.21 -11.14
CA ASP A 23 -6.20 7.23 -10.29
C ASP A 23 -5.15 8.11 -9.59
N LEU A 24 -3.98 7.57 -9.24
CA LEU A 24 -2.84 8.35 -8.72
C LEU A 24 -2.29 9.34 -9.75
N GLU A 25 -2.34 8.99 -11.04
CA GLU A 25 -1.92 9.86 -12.15
C GLU A 25 -2.99 10.89 -12.57
N SER A 26 -4.20 10.80 -12.00
CA SER A 26 -5.33 11.65 -12.37
C SER A 26 -5.02 13.14 -12.15
N LYS A 27 -5.53 14.03 -13.01
CA LYS A 27 -5.43 15.48 -12.79
C LYS A 27 -6.46 15.99 -11.77
N ASP A 28 -7.51 15.21 -11.51
CA ASP A 28 -8.51 15.52 -10.51
C ASP A 28 -7.96 15.22 -9.10
N ALA A 29 -7.88 16.26 -8.26
CA ALA A 29 -7.36 16.14 -6.90
C ALA A 29 -8.21 15.22 -6.01
N SER A 30 -9.52 15.14 -6.26
CA SER A 30 -10.43 14.28 -5.52
C SER A 30 -10.17 12.82 -5.83
N VAL A 31 -9.94 12.50 -7.11
CA VAL A 31 -9.61 11.15 -7.58
C VAL A 31 -8.24 10.72 -7.05
N ARG A 32 -7.21 11.56 -7.17
CA ARG A 32 -5.88 11.26 -6.61
C ARG A 32 -5.92 11.00 -5.11
N ARG A 33 -6.60 11.86 -4.34
CA ARG A 33 -6.70 11.70 -2.90
C ARG A 33 -7.32 10.36 -2.51
N ARG A 34 -8.38 9.95 -3.18
CA ARG A 34 -9.01 8.64 -2.95
C ARG A 34 -8.06 7.48 -3.22
N ALA A 35 -7.24 7.61 -4.27
CA ALA A 35 -6.21 6.62 -4.57
C ALA A 35 -5.11 6.57 -3.51
N GLU A 36 -4.64 7.74 -3.04
CA GLU A 36 -3.68 7.85 -1.93
C GLU A 36 -4.23 7.22 -0.65
N GLU A 37 -5.49 7.49 -0.29
CA GLU A 37 -6.17 6.90 0.87
C GLU A 37 -6.26 5.38 0.76
N THR A 38 -6.58 4.87 -0.43
CA THR A 38 -6.65 3.42 -0.67
C THR A 38 -5.26 2.78 -0.56
N LEU A 39 -4.23 3.40 -1.15
CA LEU A 39 -2.86 2.93 -1.04
C LEU A 39 -2.38 2.92 0.41
N ALA A 40 -2.70 3.96 1.18
CA ALA A 40 -2.39 4.03 2.60
C ALA A 40 -3.08 2.91 3.39
N ALA A 41 -4.35 2.61 3.09
CA ALA A 41 -5.08 1.50 3.71
C ALA A 41 -4.45 0.14 3.37
N MET A 42 -4.01 -0.07 2.12
CA MET A 42 -3.31 -1.30 1.73
C MET A 42 -1.96 -1.47 2.44
N ILE A 43 -1.22 -0.36 2.62
CA ILE A 43 0.03 -0.37 3.38
C ILE A 43 -0.25 -0.66 4.86
N ALA A 44 -1.24 0.01 5.45
CA ALA A 44 -1.62 -0.20 6.86
C ALA A 44 -2.07 -1.65 7.11
N ASP A 45 -2.87 -2.23 6.21
CA ASP A 45 -3.27 -3.63 6.26
C ASP A 45 -2.07 -4.57 6.17
N ALA A 46 -1.15 -4.34 5.23
CA ALA A 46 0.06 -5.15 5.11
C ALA A 46 1.00 -5.02 6.31
N LEU A 47 1.06 -3.86 6.97
CA LEU A 47 1.83 -3.69 8.20
C LEU A 47 1.15 -4.38 9.39
N GLY A 48 -0.19 -4.35 9.47
CA GLY A 48 -0.96 -5.06 10.50
C GLY A 48 -0.96 -6.59 10.33
N ASN A 49 -0.96 -7.07 9.08
CA ASN A 49 -1.00 -8.50 8.77
C ASN A 49 0.41 -9.10 8.63
N GLY A 50 1.38 -8.34 8.12
CA GLY A 50 2.79 -8.75 8.03
C GLY A 50 3.50 -8.81 9.39
N THR A 51 2.93 -8.19 10.42
CA THR A 51 3.36 -8.39 11.81
C THR A 51 2.75 -9.66 12.43
N ALA A 52 1.61 -10.14 11.92
CA ALA A 52 0.95 -11.36 12.40
C ALA A 52 1.56 -12.66 11.85
N GLU A 53 2.13 -12.66 10.63
CA GLU A 53 2.79 -13.85 10.06
C GLU A 53 4.10 -14.23 10.78
N ASN A 54 4.62 -13.36 11.65
CA ASN A 54 5.76 -13.66 12.52
C ASN A 54 5.35 -14.22 13.90
N SER A 55 4.06 -14.53 14.10
CA SER A 55 3.49 -15.06 15.37
C SER A 55 2.99 -16.51 15.26
N VAL A 56 3.37 -17.26 14.23
CA VAL A 56 3.08 -18.70 14.18
C VAL A 56 4.41 -19.46 14.32
N GLU A 57 4.55 -20.04 15.52
CA GLU A 57 5.62 -20.91 16.01
C GLU A 57 5.86 -22.15 15.14
#